data_AF-A0A6H9YQZ3-F1
#
_entry.id   AF-A0A6H9YQZ3-F1
#
_cell.length_a   1.000
_cell.length_b   1.000
_cell.length_c   1.000
_cell.angle_alpha   90.00
_cell.angle_beta   90.00
_cell.angle_gamma   90.00
#
_symmetry.space_group_name_H-M   'P 1'
#
loop_
_entity.id
_entity.type
_entity.pdbx_description
1 polymer ?
#
loop_
_entity_poly.entity_id
_entity_poly.type
_entity_poly.pdbx_seq_one_letter_code
_entity_poly.pdbx_strand_id
1 'polypeptide(L)'
;MTPPANEFGRQSLLNAYLDVQRDQLARRFTPELPETEHEVARREFLTGLEHLFGITLNPPQGSGRQVTIGQERDHLERRVLTQFFRSTADSYLSIRTPWSGYLEAGLLFEVMKEAGIWDTVRETSDSIRTSSDELQEQHRALLDLLLSRLLGDRAANTFTEADLTAIGVTVPVPELEDDWE
;
A
#
# COMPACT_ATOMS: atom_id res chain seq x y z
N MET A 1 14.71 -13.67 -10.72
CA MET A 1 15.97 -13.16 -10.15
C MET A 1 15.56 -12.29 -8.98
N THR A 2 15.73 -12.78 -7.76
CA THR A 2 15.35 -12.05 -6.54
C THR A 2 16.37 -10.91 -6.36
N PRO A 3 15.94 -9.64 -6.25
CA PRO A 3 16.88 -8.56 -5.98
C PRO A 3 17.59 -8.83 -4.63
N PRO A 4 18.89 -8.50 -4.50
CA PRO A 4 19.59 -8.60 -3.23
C PRO A 4 18.88 -7.77 -2.16
N ALA A 5 18.99 -8.19 -0.90
CA ALA A 5 18.23 -7.68 0.26
C ALA A 5 18.35 -6.15 0.52
N ASN A 6 19.20 -5.45 -0.23
CA ASN A 6 19.51 -4.03 -0.07
C ASN A 6 19.19 -3.19 -1.32
N GLU A 7 18.43 -3.72 -2.29
CA GLU A 7 18.01 -3.00 -3.50
C GLU A 7 16.54 -2.56 -3.42
N PHE A 8 16.32 -1.27 -3.67
CA PHE A 8 15.03 -0.61 -3.68
C PHE A 8 14.62 -0.25 -5.10
N GLY A 9 13.70 -1.04 -5.66
CA GLY A 9 13.12 -0.81 -6.96
C GLY A 9 11.71 -0.21 -6.88
N ARG A 10 11.03 -0.15 -8.03
CA ARG A 10 9.63 0.27 -8.13
C ARG A 10 8.70 -0.48 -7.16
N GLN A 11 8.92 -1.78 -6.97
CA GLN A 11 8.14 -2.60 -6.05
C GLN A 11 8.32 -2.16 -4.59
N SER A 12 9.52 -1.73 -4.20
CA SER A 12 9.78 -1.16 -2.87
C SER A 12 9.04 0.16 -2.67
N LEU A 13 8.99 1.02 -3.70
CA LEU A 13 8.19 2.25 -3.69
C LEU A 13 6.69 1.95 -3.57
N LEU A 14 6.18 0.96 -4.30
CA LEU A 14 4.78 0.54 -4.20
C LEU A 14 4.44 0.03 -2.80
N ASN A 15 5.26 -0.85 -2.22
CA ASN A 15 5.04 -1.39 -0.89
C ASN A 15 5.08 -0.28 0.17
N ALA A 16 6.10 0.59 0.13
CA ALA A 16 6.21 1.73 1.05
C ALA A 16 5.00 2.67 0.96
N TYR A 17 4.48 2.89 -0.26
CA TYR A 17 3.26 3.67 -0.45
C TYR A 17 2.05 3.00 0.22
N LEU A 18 1.86 1.69 -0.01
CA LEU A 18 0.74 0.93 0.56
C LEU A 18 0.80 0.86 2.08
N ASP A 19 1.99 0.75 2.68
CA ASP A 19 2.14 0.72 4.13
C ASP A 19 1.75 2.07 4.75
N VAL A 20 2.22 3.19 4.19
CA VAL A 20 1.81 4.54 4.64
C VAL A 20 0.31 4.76 4.45
N GLN A 21 -0.30 4.26 3.36
CA GLN A 21 -1.75 4.35 3.18
C GLN A 21 -2.53 3.47 4.18
N ARG A 22 -2.00 2.31 4.56
CA ARG A 22 -2.57 1.45 5.61
C ARG A 22 -2.58 2.17 6.96
N ASP A 23 -1.48 2.80 7.34
CA ASP A 23 -1.38 3.61 8.55
C ASP A 23 -2.40 4.76 8.55
N GLN A 24 -2.51 5.47 7.42
CA GLN A 24 -3.50 6.54 7.24
C GLN A 24 -4.94 6.03 7.35
N LEU A 25 -5.23 4.84 6.80
CA LEU A 25 -6.55 4.22 6.92
C LEU A 25 -6.86 3.84 8.37
N ALA A 26 -5.91 3.24 9.09
CA ALA A 26 -6.06 2.89 10.50
C ALA A 26 -6.38 4.15 11.35
N ARG A 27 -5.66 5.25 11.11
CA ARG A 27 -5.88 6.54 11.76
C ARG A 27 -7.27 7.15 11.55
N ARG A 28 -7.95 6.85 10.43
CA ARG A 28 -9.35 7.30 10.24
C ARG A 28 -10.28 6.70 11.29
N PHE A 29 -9.93 5.53 11.84
CA PHE A 29 -10.70 4.87 12.88
C PHE A 29 -10.18 5.17 14.30
N THR A 30 -8.94 5.65 14.44
CA THR A 30 -8.32 5.99 15.74
C THR A 30 -7.59 7.34 15.70
N PRO A 31 -8.28 8.47 15.44
CA PRO A 31 -7.63 9.78 15.21
C PRO A 31 -6.95 10.38 16.46
N GLU A 32 -7.35 9.91 17.66
CA GLU A 32 -6.87 10.43 18.95
C GLU A 32 -5.50 9.86 19.36
N LEU A 33 -5.03 8.80 18.69
CA LEU A 33 -3.76 8.16 19.04
C LEU A 33 -2.57 8.93 18.45
N PRO A 34 -1.47 9.10 19.21
CA PRO A 34 -0.27 9.73 18.69
C PRO A 34 0.37 8.85 17.61
N GLU A 35 1.18 9.49 16.76
CA GLU A 35 1.96 8.76 15.77
C GLU A 35 3.04 7.90 16.40
N THR A 36 3.09 6.65 15.95
CA THR A 36 4.14 5.73 16.38
C THR A 36 5.43 6.06 15.65
N GLU A 37 6.57 5.74 16.25
CA GLU A 37 7.87 5.90 15.60
C GLU A 37 7.95 5.09 14.29
N HIS A 38 7.26 3.95 14.21
CA HIS A 38 7.16 3.13 13.00
C HIS A 38 6.39 3.84 11.87
N GLU A 39 5.26 4.50 12.17
CA GLU A 39 4.50 5.28 11.18
C GLU A 39 5.34 6.45 10.63
N VAL A 40 6.07 7.15 11.51
CA VAL A 40 6.99 8.23 11.09
C VAL A 40 8.08 7.67 10.16
N ALA A 41 8.75 6.59 10.56
CA ALA A 41 9.83 5.98 9.79
C ALA A 41 9.35 5.49 8.41
N ARG A 42 8.17 4.86 8.32
CA ARG A 42 7.58 4.44 7.03
C ARG A 42 7.29 5.62 6.11
N ARG A 43 6.80 6.74 6.66
CA ARG A 43 6.54 7.95 5.86
C ARG A 43 7.83 8.62 5.38
N GLU A 44 8.86 8.69 6.22
CA GLU A 44 10.18 9.21 5.83
C GLU A 44 10.81 8.34 4.74
N PHE A 45 10.69 7.02 4.89
CA PHE A 45 11.15 6.05 3.89
C PHE A 45 10.45 6.21 2.55
N LEU A 46 9.11 6.31 2.53
CA LEU A 46 8.35 6.62 1.32
C LEU A 46 8.82 7.94 0.69
N THR A 47 9.00 8.98 1.49
CA THR A 47 9.46 10.30 1.02
C THR A 47 10.85 10.20 0.38
N GLY A 48 11.75 9.41 0.97
CA GLY A 48 13.08 9.14 0.41
C GLY A 48 13.01 8.42 -0.94
N LEU A 49 12.19 7.38 -1.05
CA LEU A 49 12.00 6.67 -2.33
C LEU A 49 11.35 7.59 -3.39
N GLU A 50 10.33 8.36 -3.02
CA GLU A 50 9.72 9.36 -3.90
C GLU A 50 10.75 10.37 -4.42
N HIS A 51 11.66 10.83 -3.56
CA HIS A 51 12.76 11.70 -3.93
C HIS A 51 13.71 11.05 -4.94
N LEU A 52 14.20 9.83 -4.65
CA LEU A 52 15.11 9.10 -5.54
C LEU A 52 14.50 8.80 -6.91
N PHE A 53 13.21 8.41 -6.94
CA PHE A 53 12.46 8.20 -8.17
C PHE A 53 11.98 9.50 -8.83
N GLY A 54 12.12 10.66 -8.18
CA GLY A 54 11.67 11.97 -8.65
C GLY A 54 10.16 12.04 -8.94
N ILE A 55 9.36 11.43 -8.07
CA ILE A 55 7.90 11.41 -8.13
C ILE A 55 7.33 11.87 -6.80
N THR A 56 6.08 12.34 -6.80
CA THR A 56 5.33 12.58 -5.58
C THR A 56 3.96 11.97 -5.78
N LEU A 57 3.68 10.88 -5.08
CA LEU A 57 2.42 10.16 -5.16
C LEU A 57 1.35 10.85 -4.31
N ASN A 58 1.73 11.66 -3.30
CA ASN A 58 0.85 12.47 -2.45
C ASN A 58 1.27 13.96 -2.44
N PRO A 59 1.13 14.72 -3.55
CA PRO A 59 1.43 16.13 -3.55
C PRO A 59 0.43 16.89 -2.67
N PRO A 60 0.91 17.92 -1.94
CA PRO A 60 0.05 18.78 -1.16
C PRO A 60 -1.02 19.43 -2.05
N GLN A 61 -2.25 19.46 -1.55
CA GLN A 61 -3.40 20.05 -2.26
C GLN A 61 -3.09 21.52 -2.61
N GLY A 62 -3.37 21.92 -3.85
CA GLY A 62 -3.25 23.34 -4.25
C GLY A 62 -1.88 23.78 -4.75
N SER A 63 -0.97 22.87 -5.12
CA SER A 63 0.24 23.22 -5.89
C SER A 63 -0.12 23.64 -7.32
N GLY A 64 -0.75 24.81 -7.44
CA GLY A 64 -1.09 25.49 -8.68
C GLY A 64 0.16 25.98 -9.40
N ARG A 65 0.85 25.06 -10.07
CA ARG A 65 1.95 25.41 -10.96
C ARG A 65 1.34 25.90 -12.27
N GLN A 66 1.75 27.07 -12.73
CA GLN A 66 1.32 27.63 -14.02
C GLN A 66 2.00 26.82 -15.13
N VAL A 67 1.20 26.23 -16.03
CA VAL A 67 1.65 25.28 -17.06
C VAL A 67 1.45 25.91 -18.45
N THR A 68 2.36 25.66 -19.40
CA THR A 68 2.23 26.12 -20.80
C THR A 68 1.46 25.10 -21.66
N ILE A 69 0.86 25.53 -22.78
CA ILE A 69 -0.13 24.79 -23.60
C ILE A 69 0.29 23.37 -24.05
N GLY A 70 1.58 23.02 -24.09
CA GLY A 70 2.05 21.64 -24.34
C GLY A 70 2.28 20.80 -23.08
N GLN A 71 2.69 21.44 -22.00
CA GLN A 71 2.88 20.79 -20.70
C GLN A 71 1.52 20.47 -20.04
N GLU A 72 0.45 21.16 -20.40
CA GLU A 72 -0.89 20.95 -19.83
C GLU A 72 -1.39 19.51 -19.99
N ARG A 73 -1.13 18.88 -21.15
CA ARG A 73 -1.57 17.50 -21.42
C ARG A 73 -0.79 16.49 -20.57
N ASP A 74 0.53 16.61 -20.49
CA ASP A 74 1.36 15.71 -19.69
C ASP A 74 1.08 15.88 -18.19
N HIS A 75 0.88 17.12 -17.74
CA HIS A 75 0.46 17.40 -16.37
C HIS A 75 -0.93 16.85 -16.05
N LEU A 76 -1.89 16.96 -16.99
CA LEU A 76 -3.22 16.41 -16.84
C LEU A 76 -3.18 14.88 -16.80
N GLU A 77 -2.48 14.23 -17.74
CA GLU A 77 -2.30 12.78 -17.76
C GLU A 77 -1.71 12.29 -16.43
N ARG A 78 -0.60 12.90 -15.98
CA ARG A 78 0.04 12.53 -14.72
C ARG A 78 -0.91 12.69 -13.54
N ARG A 79 -1.67 13.79 -13.47
CA ARG A 79 -2.65 14.03 -12.40
C ARG A 79 -3.77 12.99 -12.40
N VAL A 80 -4.33 12.67 -13.57
CA VAL A 80 -5.40 11.67 -13.70
C VAL A 80 -4.89 10.27 -13.32
N LEU A 81 -3.72 9.88 -13.81
CA LEU A 81 -3.10 8.60 -13.48
C LEU A 81 -2.74 8.49 -12.00
N THR A 82 -2.20 9.55 -11.39
CA THR A 82 -1.95 9.57 -9.94
C THR A 82 -3.24 9.46 -9.15
N GLN A 83 -4.30 10.19 -9.55
CA GLN A 83 -5.60 10.07 -8.88
C GLN A 83 -6.16 8.65 -8.97
N PHE A 84 -6.07 8.02 -10.16
CA PHE A 84 -6.52 6.65 -10.34
C PHE A 84 -5.68 5.66 -9.52
N PHE A 85 -4.35 5.82 -9.50
CA PHE A 85 -3.45 5.05 -8.65
C PHE A 85 -3.84 5.10 -7.17
N ARG A 86 -4.13 6.30 -6.63
CA ARG A 86 -4.60 6.43 -5.24
C ARG A 86 -5.92 5.73 -5.00
N SER A 87 -6.89 5.93 -5.90
CA SER A 87 -8.19 5.28 -5.79
C SER A 87 -8.07 3.74 -5.85
N THR A 88 -7.16 3.21 -6.67
CA THR A 88 -6.89 1.78 -6.74
C THR A 88 -6.22 1.28 -5.45
N ALA A 89 -5.32 2.06 -4.85
CA ALA A 89 -4.70 1.70 -3.58
C ALA A 89 -5.70 1.71 -2.42
N ASP A 90 -6.59 2.71 -2.37
CA ASP A 90 -7.70 2.74 -1.41
C ASP A 90 -8.63 1.52 -1.57
N SER A 91 -8.95 1.16 -2.82
CA SER A 91 -9.73 -0.04 -3.14
C SER A 91 -9.02 -1.32 -2.68
N TYR A 92 -7.72 -1.46 -2.97
CA TYR A 92 -6.88 -2.58 -2.54
C TYR A 92 -6.91 -2.76 -1.02
N LEU A 93 -6.69 -1.67 -0.26
CA LEU A 93 -6.67 -1.70 1.21
C LEU A 93 -8.06 -1.94 1.83
N SER A 94 -9.13 -1.77 1.03
CA SER A 94 -10.51 -2.02 1.46
C SER A 94 -10.96 -3.46 1.26
N ILE A 95 -10.16 -4.30 0.58
CA ILE A 95 -10.46 -5.72 0.41
C ILE A 95 -10.38 -6.41 1.78
N ARG A 96 -11.49 -7.02 2.21
CA ARG A 96 -11.63 -7.67 3.51
C ARG A 96 -12.28 -9.03 3.37
N THR A 97 -12.16 -9.86 4.39
CA THR A 97 -12.91 -11.10 4.53
C THR A 97 -13.99 -10.93 5.61
N PRO A 98 -15.01 -11.81 5.68
CA PRO A 98 -16.02 -11.75 6.72
C PRO A 98 -15.44 -11.84 8.15
N TRP A 99 -14.24 -12.39 8.29
CA TRP A 99 -13.54 -12.53 9.56
C TRP A 99 -12.74 -11.29 9.95
N SER A 100 -12.57 -10.31 9.05
CA SER A 100 -11.83 -9.08 9.33
C SER A 100 -12.48 -8.29 10.47
N GLY A 101 -11.78 -8.21 11.61
CA GLY A 101 -12.24 -7.48 12.80
C GLY A 101 -13.15 -8.28 13.74
N TYR A 102 -13.29 -9.59 13.53
CA TYR A 102 -14.04 -10.46 14.43
C TYR A 102 -13.13 -11.03 15.52
N LEU A 103 -13.26 -10.51 16.75
CA LEU A 103 -12.41 -10.92 17.90
C LEU A 103 -12.97 -12.14 18.66
N GLU A 104 -14.28 -12.38 18.60
CA GLU A 104 -14.95 -13.45 19.35
C GLU A 104 -15.26 -14.67 18.47
N ALA A 105 -14.23 -15.20 17.79
CA ALA A 105 -14.40 -16.32 16.85
C ALA A 105 -14.88 -17.62 17.53
N GLY A 106 -14.55 -17.85 18.80
CA GLY A 106 -14.89 -19.08 19.52
C GLY A 106 -16.38 -19.26 19.82
N LEU A 107 -17.06 -18.23 20.32
CA LEU A 107 -18.50 -18.30 20.61
C LEU A 107 -19.31 -18.41 19.32
N LEU A 108 -18.93 -17.64 18.30
CA LEU A 108 -19.58 -17.67 16.99
C LEU A 108 -19.50 -19.06 16.34
N PHE A 109 -18.35 -19.72 16.48
CA PHE A 109 -18.13 -21.08 16.00
C PHE A 109 -19.08 -22.09 16.65
N GLU A 110 -19.23 -22.07 17.98
CA GLU A 110 -20.15 -22.96 18.68
C GLU A 110 -21.61 -22.70 18.25
N VAL A 111 -22.01 -21.44 18.12
CA VAL A 111 -23.36 -21.08 17.62
C VAL A 111 -23.60 -21.61 16.20
N MET A 112 -22.62 -21.51 15.30
CA MET A 112 -22.73 -22.02 13.94
C MET A 112 -22.80 -23.55 13.89
N LYS A 113 -22.08 -24.24 14.78
CA LYS A 113 -22.12 -25.70 14.92
C LYS A 113 -23.47 -26.17 15.45
N GLU A 114 -23.97 -25.55 16.51
CA GLU A 114 -25.29 -25.85 17.07
C GLU A 114 -26.41 -25.63 16.05
N ALA A 115 -26.28 -24.58 15.22
CA ALA A 115 -27.21 -24.31 14.12
C ALA A 115 -27.02 -25.22 12.90
N GLY A 116 -26.00 -26.08 12.87
CA GLY A 116 -25.70 -26.98 11.75
C GLY A 116 -25.28 -26.28 10.45
N ILE A 117 -24.78 -25.04 10.53
CA ILE A 117 -24.38 -24.22 9.37
C ILE A 117 -22.86 -24.05 9.23
N TRP A 118 -22.08 -24.58 10.18
CA TRP A 118 -20.63 -24.37 10.24
C TRP A 118 -19.90 -24.73 8.95
N ASP A 119 -20.13 -25.93 8.39
CA ASP A 119 -19.39 -26.36 7.19
C ASP A 119 -19.68 -25.46 5.99
N THR A 120 -20.95 -25.10 5.78
CA THR A 120 -21.35 -24.17 4.71
C THR A 120 -20.71 -22.78 4.89
N VAL A 121 -20.70 -22.25 6.12
CA VAL A 121 -20.07 -20.95 6.41
C VAL A 121 -18.57 -21.02 6.16
N ARG A 122 -17.91 -22.09 6.60
CA ARG A 122 -16.47 -22.30 6.41
C ARG A 122 -16.11 -22.38 4.93
N GLU A 123 -16.80 -23.21 4.15
CA GLU A 123 -16.58 -23.35 2.70
C GLU A 123 -16.82 -22.02 1.96
N THR A 124 -17.89 -21.31 2.29
CA THR A 124 -18.19 -20.01 1.70
C THR A 124 -17.12 -18.97 2.07
N SER A 125 -16.66 -18.99 3.32
CA SER A 125 -15.60 -18.09 3.80
C SER A 125 -14.27 -18.37 3.13
N ASP A 126 -13.92 -19.64 2.93
CA ASP A 126 -12.73 -20.06 2.20
C ASP A 126 -12.79 -19.58 0.75
N SER A 127 -13.95 -19.71 0.09
CA SER A 127 -14.16 -19.19 -1.26
C SER A 127 -14.04 -17.67 -1.34
N ILE A 128 -14.53 -16.94 -0.33
CA ILE A 128 -14.38 -15.48 -0.25
C ILE A 128 -12.92 -15.12 -0.06
N ARG A 129 -12.17 -15.82 0.81
CA ARG A 129 -10.74 -15.59 1.00
C ARG A 129 -9.97 -15.76 -0.31
N THR A 130 -10.17 -16.87 -1.02
CA THR A 130 -9.53 -17.09 -2.33
C THR A 130 -9.85 -15.97 -3.32
N SER A 131 -11.11 -15.55 -3.39
CA SER A 131 -11.52 -14.45 -4.28
C SER A 131 -10.88 -13.12 -3.88
N SER A 132 -10.75 -12.85 -2.57
CA SER A 132 -10.09 -11.66 -2.05
C SER A 132 -8.59 -11.66 -2.36
N ASP A 133 -7.91 -12.80 -2.25
CA ASP A 133 -6.49 -12.95 -2.58
C ASP A 133 -6.24 -12.68 -4.07
N GLU A 134 -7.06 -13.26 -4.96
CA GLU A 134 -7.00 -13.00 -6.40
C GLU A 134 -7.26 -11.52 -6.73
N LEU A 135 -8.25 -10.91 -6.06
CA LEU A 135 -8.57 -9.50 -6.26
C LEU A 135 -7.43 -8.59 -5.79
N GLN A 136 -6.77 -8.93 -4.67
CA GLN A 136 -5.59 -8.22 -4.18
C GLN A 136 -4.42 -8.31 -5.18
N GLU A 137 -4.16 -9.49 -5.75
CA GLU A 137 -3.13 -9.67 -6.77
C GLU A 137 -3.40 -8.81 -8.01
N GLN A 138 -4.65 -8.81 -8.50
CA GLN A 138 -5.06 -7.99 -9.64
C GLN A 138 -4.90 -6.48 -9.38
N HIS A 139 -5.28 -6.01 -8.19
CA HIS A 139 -5.07 -4.62 -7.79
C HIS A 139 -3.59 -4.28 -7.71
N ARG A 140 -2.75 -5.15 -7.16
CA ARG A 140 -1.30 -4.95 -7.08
C ARG A 140 -0.66 -4.88 -8.47
N ALA A 141 -1.09 -5.75 -9.39
CA ALA A 141 -0.64 -5.70 -10.78
C ALA A 141 -1.05 -4.39 -11.47
N LEU A 142 -2.27 -3.91 -11.24
CA LEU A 142 -2.73 -2.61 -11.77
C LEU A 142 -1.94 -1.44 -11.18
N LEU A 143 -1.69 -1.44 -9.87
CA LEU A 143 -0.87 -0.42 -9.20
C LEU A 143 0.55 -0.39 -9.76
N ASP A 144 1.17 -1.56 -9.96
CA ASP A 144 2.50 -1.66 -10.55
C ASP A 144 2.54 -1.11 -11.98
N LEU A 145 1.54 -1.42 -12.79
CA LEU A 145 1.40 -0.90 -14.16
C LEU A 145 1.27 0.63 -14.17
N LEU A 146 0.39 1.17 -13.33
CA LEU A 146 0.19 2.62 -13.18
C LEU A 146 1.46 3.31 -12.70
N LEU A 147 2.15 2.74 -11.71
CA LEU A 147 3.40 3.27 -11.19
C LEU A 147 4.50 3.24 -12.25
N SER A 148 4.61 2.15 -13.03
CA SER A 148 5.56 2.06 -14.14
C SER A 148 5.30 3.17 -15.17
N ARG A 149 4.03 3.44 -15.51
CA ARG A 149 3.67 4.53 -16.42
C ARG A 149 4.01 5.91 -15.85
N LEU A 150 3.75 6.12 -14.55
CA LEU A 150 4.05 7.38 -13.85
C LEU A 150 5.56 7.67 -13.73
N LEU A 151 6.38 6.61 -13.62
CA LEU A 151 7.84 6.73 -13.52
C LEU A 151 8.51 6.93 -14.88
N GLY A 152 7.94 6.40 -15.96
CA GLY A 152 8.53 6.43 -17.30
C GLY A 152 9.85 5.65 -17.33
N ASP A 153 10.90 6.23 -17.89
CA ASP A 153 12.23 5.59 -18.00
C ASP A 153 12.84 5.24 -16.63
N ARG A 154 12.42 5.95 -15.57
CA ARG A 154 12.89 5.70 -14.19
C ARG A 154 12.27 4.45 -13.57
N ALA A 155 11.31 3.80 -14.22
CA ALA A 155 10.65 2.60 -13.70
C ALA A 155 11.59 1.40 -13.53
N ALA A 156 12.73 1.40 -14.23
CA ALA A 156 13.77 0.38 -14.15
C ALA A 156 14.90 0.74 -13.17
N ASN A 157 14.87 1.93 -12.56
CA ASN A 157 15.89 2.34 -11.60
C ASN A 157 15.81 1.47 -10.34
N THR A 158 16.98 1.15 -9.82
CA THR A 158 17.19 0.48 -8.53
C THR A 158 18.14 1.34 -7.71
N PHE A 159 17.81 1.50 -6.43
CA PHE A 159 18.61 2.23 -5.47
C PHE A 159 19.08 1.30 -4.37
N THR A 160 20.07 1.72 -3.62
CA THR A 160 20.64 0.98 -2.49
C THR A 160 20.33 1.68 -1.18
N GLU A 161 20.57 1.00 -0.07
CA GLU A 161 20.52 1.62 1.27
C GLU A 161 21.49 2.80 1.40
N ALA A 162 22.64 2.75 0.71
CA ALA A 162 23.58 3.85 0.67
C ALA A 162 22.99 5.10 0.00
N ASP A 163 22.16 4.94 -1.03
CA ASP A 163 21.49 6.06 -1.71
C ASP A 163 20.46 6.73 -0.79
N LEU A 164 19.72 5.93 -0.01
CA LEU A 164 18.78 6.43 1.01
C LEU A 164 19.53 7.13 2.15
N THR A 165 20.62 6.54 2.64
CA THR A 165 21.46 7.13 3.69
C THR A 165 22.07 8.45 3.23
N ALA A 166 22.47 8.55 1.95
CA ALA A 166 23.02 9.77 1.36
C ALA A 166 22.02 10.94 1.35
N ILE A 167 20.71 10.66 1.36
CA ILE A 167 19.65 11.67 1.50
C ILE A 167 19.09 11.76 2.93
N GLY A 168 19.72 11.10 3.90
CA GLY A 168 19.36 11.14 5.31
C GLY A 168 18.16 10.28 5.71
N VAL A 169 17.83 9.26 4.92
CA VAL A 169 16.68 8.37 5.15
C VAL A 169 17.16 6.98 5.60
N THR A 170 16.60 6.49 6.70
CA THR A 170 16.87 5.15 7.23
C THR A 170 15.80 4.17 6.76
N VAL A 171 16.18 2.93 6.48
CA VAL A 171 15.25 1.85 6.12
C VAL A 171 14.48 1.43 7.38
N PRO A 172 13.14 1.43 7.38
CA PRO A 172 12.36 0.99 8.52
C PRO A 172 12.58 -0.51 8.74
N VAL A 173 12.76 -0.91 9.99
CA VAL A 173 12.82 -2.33 10.36
C VAL A 173 11.43 -2.92 10.12
N PRO A 174 11.29 -4.06 9.40
CA PRO A 174 10.02 -4.75 9.28
C PRO A 174 9.48 -5.02 10.68
N GLU A 175 8.21 -4.71 10.94
CA GLU A 175 7.54 -5.27 12.11
C GLU A 175 7.65 -6.79 11.96
N LEU A 176 8.39 -7.44 12.87
CA LEU A 176 8.27 -8.88 13.00
C LEU A 176 6.79 -9.11 13.27
N GLU A 177 6.12 -9.89 12.42
CA GLU A 177 4.81 -10.42 12.78
C GLU A 177 5.02 -11.05 14.17
N ASP A 178 4.36 -10.51 15.20
CA ASP A 178 4.36 -11.13 16.50
C ASP A 178 3.91 -12.58 16.27
N ASP A 179 4.83 -13.52 16.42
CA ASP A 179 4.62 -14.97 16.45
C ASP A 179 3.67 -15.26 17.64
N TRP A 180 2.38 -15.02 17.43
CA TRP A 180 1.33 -15.59 18.26
C TRP A 180 0.98 -16.95 17.64
N GLU A 181 1.83 -17.95 17.91
CA GLU A 181 1.46 -19.37 17.85
C GLU A 181 0.39 -19.72 18.89
#